data_AF-A0A7W0Q6C8-F1
#
_entry.id   AF-A0A7W0Q6C8-F1
#
_cell.length_a   1.000
_cell.length_b   1.000
_cell.length_c   1.000
_cell.angle_alpha   90.00
_cell.angle_beta   90.00
_cell.angle_gamma   90.00
#
_symmetry.space_group_name_H-M   'P 1'
#
loop_
_entity.id
_entity.type
_entity.pdbx_description
1 polymer ?
#
loop_
_entity_poly.entity_id
_entity_poly.type
_entity_poly.pdbx_seq_one_letter_code
_entity_poly.pdbx_strand_id
1 'polypeptide(L)'
;MILEAAREDARGRLEQFLAGRGLSGLLAGGERRSFEDQRAMMLGVIADELARSYARVDAALGLAVIGDPAGIPILRRVFDERMFAITNSGNERGAAALALALLDDLASIERVRGVARINLSASFVDLALAILERRA
;
A
#
# COMPACT_ATOMS: atom_id res chain seq x y z
N MET A 1 0.61 20.54 11.11
CA MET A 1 -0.57 19.92 11.75
C MET A 1 -1.46 19.15 10.77
N ILE A 2 -1.76 19.67 9.57
CA ILE A 2 -2.68 19.03 8.62
C ILE A 2 -2.08 17.79 7.91
N LEU A 3 -0.76 17.76 7.65
CA LEU A 3 -0.12 16.65 6.92
C LEU A 3 -0.03 15.36 7.75
N GLU A 4 0.35 15.46 9.03
CA GLU A 4 0.42 14.29 9.92
C GLU A 4 -0.95 13.64 10.14
N ALA A 5 -2.01 14.45 10.26
CA ALA A 5 -3.38 13.93 10.33
C ALA A 5 -3.78 13.18 9.04
N ALA A 6 -3.36 13.67 7.87
CA ALA A 6 -3.61 13.00 6.59
C ALA A 6 -2.82 11.68 6.48
N ARG A 7 -1.59 11.62 6.99
CA ARG A 7 -0.81 10.38 7.05
C ARG A 7 -1.43 9.36 7.99
N GLU A 8 -1.92 9.79 9.14
CA GLU A 8 -2.59 8.88 10.07
C GLU A 8 -3.91 8.34 9.49
N ASP A 9 -4.71 9.18 8.82
CA ASP A 9 -5.89 8.73 8.06
C ASP A 9 -5.48 7.74 6.95
N ALA A 10 -4.40 8.02 6.23
CA ALA A 10 -3.87 7.13 5.20
C ALA A 10 -3.45 5.77 5.76
N ARG A 11 -2.73 5.75 6.89
CA ARG A 11 -2.35 4.52 7.58
C ARG A 11 -3.58 3.74 8.03
N GLY A 12 -4.52 4.39 8.73
CA GLY A 12 -5.74 3.73 9.22
C GLY A 12 -6.59 3.13 8.10
N ARG A 13 -6.68 3.79 6.94
CA ARG A 13 -7.39 3.26 5.76
C ARG A 13 -6.69 2.04 5.16
N LEU A 14 -5.36 2.02 5.10
CA LEU A 14 -4.62 0.84 4.64
C LEU A 14 -4.75 -0.33 5.62
N GLU A 15 -4.70 -0.06 6.92
CA GLU A 15 -4.91 -1.08 7.95
C GLU A 15 -6.32 -1.69 7.84
N GLN A 16 -7.35 -0.85 7.68
CA GLN A 16 -8.72 -1.32 7.47
C GLN A 16 -8.86 -2.10 6.15
N PHE A 17 -8.20 -1.66 5.08
CA PHE A 17 -8.18 -2.36 3.81
C PHE A 17 -7.58 -3.76 3.93
N LEU A 18 -6.43 -3.89 4.61
CA LEU A 18 -5.77 -5.16 4.85
C LEU A 18 -6.58 -6.05 5.82
N ALA A 19 -7.20 -5.46 6.85
CA ALA A 19 -8.08 -6.19 7.75
C ALA A 19 -9.29 -6.79 7.02
N GLY A 20 -9.90 -6.04 6.10
CA GLY A 20 -11.01 -6.53 5.25
C GLY A 20 -10.64 -7.71 4.34
N ARG A 21 -9.34 -7.98 4.14
CA ARG A 21 -8.80 -9.13 3.40
C ARG A 21 -8.45 -10.31 4.28
N GLY A 22 -8.75 -10.25 5.58
CA GLY A 22 -8.34 -11.26 6.56
C GLY A 22 -6.86 -11.19 6.91
N LEU A 23 -6.17 -10.11 6.54
CA LEU A 23 -4.75 -9.90 6.80
C LEU A 23 -4.49 -9.10 8.07
N SER A 24 -5.49 -9.00 8.94
CA SER A 24 -5.32 -8.44 10.29
C SER A 24 -4.17 -9.13 11.02
N GLY A 25 -3.93 -10.44 10.84
CA GLY A 25 -2.81 -11.15 11.46
C GLY A 25 -1.43 -10.83 10.87
N LEU A 26 -1.37 -10.15 9.73
CA LEU A 26 -0.13 -9.69 9.08
C LEU A 26 0.35 -8.36 9.69
N LEU A 27 -0.58 -7.59 10.25
CA LEU A 27 -0.34 -6.28 10.89
C LEU A 27 -0.49 -6.31 12.42
N ALA A 28 -1.48 -7.04 12.92
CA ALA A 28 -1.72 -7.25 14.34
C ALA A 28 -0.67 -8.23 14.84
N GLY A 29 0.37 -7.67 15.44
CA GLY A 29 1.20 -8.38 16.39
C GLY A 29 0.30 -8.93 17.49
N GLY A 30 -0.10 -10.20 17.38
CA GLY A 30 -0.29 -10.99 18.59
C GLY A 30 0.99 -10.91 19.40
N GLU A 31 0.89 -10.91 20.74
CA GLU A 31 1.91 -10.64 21.78
C GLU A 31 3.27 -11.39 21.67
N ARG A 32 3.64 -11.98 20.52
CA ARG A 32 4.82 -12.83 20.31
C ARG A 32 5.62 -12.59 19.02
N ARG A 33 5.25 -11.69 18.11
CA ARG A 33 6.07 -11.44 16.90
C ARG A 33 6.70 -10.05 16.93
N SER A 34 8.01 -10.01 16.76
CA SER A 34 8.75 -8.75 16.65
C SER A 34 8.44 -8.05 15.33
N PHE A 35 8.70 -6.75 15.27
CA PHE A 35 8.68 -5.96 14.03
C PHE A 35 9.57 -6.60 12.94
N GLU A 36 10.73 -7.13 13.33
CA GLU A 36 11.65 -7.79 12.40
C GLU A 36 11.07 -9.09 11.84
N ASP A 37 10.35 -9.88 12.64
CA ASP A 37 9.69 -11.10 12.17
C ASP A 37 8.58 -10.79 11.16
N GLN A 38 7.78 -9.75 11.43
CA GLN A 38 6.72 -9.29 10.53
C GLN A 38 7.32 -8.81 9.20
N ARG A 39 8.37 -8.00 9.26
CA ARG A 39 9.13 -7.54 8.10
C ARG A 39 9.69 -8.71 7.30
N ALA A 40 10.37 -9.66 7.95
CA ALA A 40 10.96 -10.82 7.29
C ALA A 40 9.90 -11.69 6.58
N MET A 41 8.74 -11.90 7.22
CA MET A 41 7.62 -12.61 6.60
C MET A 41 7.12 -11.91 5.33
N MET A 42 6.91 -10.59 5.39
CA MET A 42 6.45 -9.81 4.23
C MET A 42 7.47 -9.82 3.08
N LEU A 43 8.75 -9.70 3.40
CA LEU A 43 9.83 -9.80 2.40
C LEU A 43 9.89 -11.20 1.78
N GLY A 44 9.68 -12.25 2.58
CA GLY A 44 9.58 -13.63 2.08
C GLY A 44 8.46 -13.79 1.05
N VAL A 45 7.28 -13.23 1.32
CA VAL A 45 6.15 -13.24 0.36
C VAL A 45 6.48 -12.44 -0.91
N ILE A 46 7.15 -11.29 -0.78
CA ILE A 46 7.54 -10.47 -1.94
C ILE A 46 8.58 -11.18 -2.82
N ALA A 47 9.53 -11.88 -2.20
CA ALA A 47 10.61 -12.59 -2.87
C ALA A 47 10.17 -13.91 -3.51
N ASP A 48 9.11 -14.53 -2.98
CA ASP A 48 8.55 -15.76 -3.55
C ASP A 48 7.94 -15.52 -4.93
N GLU A 49 8.57 -16.06 -5.96
CA GLU A 49 8.11 -15.96 -7.35
C GLU A 49 6.82 -16.74 -7.60
N LEU A 50 6.51 -17.74 -6.76
CA LEU A 50 5.27 -18.52 -6.83
C LEU A 50 4.12 -17.81 -6.10
N ALA A 51 4.40 -16.79 -5.30
CA ALA A 51 3.37 -16.01 -4.64
C ALA A 51 2.49 -15.27 -5.65
N ARG A 52 1.17 -15.38 -5.45
CA ARG A 52 0.20 -14.66 -6.28
C ARG A 52 0.46 -13.16 -6.18
N SER A 53 0.26 -12.44 -7.29
CA SER A 53 0.47 -10.98 -7.34
C SER A 53 -0.25 -10.24 -6.22
N TYR A 54 -1.46 -10.68 -5.85
CA TYR A 54 -2.22 -10.11 -4.73
C TYR A 54 -1.51 -10.26 -3.39
N ALA A 55 -0.98 -11.44 -3.08
CA ALA A 55 -0.25 -11.66 -1.83
C ALA A 55 1.02 -10.78 -1.77
N ARG A 56 1.70 -10.59 -2.90
CA ARG A 56 2.86 -9.69 -3.01
C ARG A 56 2.46 -8.24 -2.79
N VAL A 57 1.34 -7.79 -3.36
CA VAL A 57 0.79 -6.44 -3.12
C VAL A 57 0.41 -6.27 -1.65
N ASP A 58 -0.33 -7.20 -1.07
CA ASP A 58 -0.76 -7.11 0.32
C ASP A 58 0.44 -7.08 1.30
N ALA A 59 1.48 -7.86 1.03
CA ALA A 59 2.74 -7.79 1.78
C ALA A 59 3.45 -6.43 1.63
N ALA A 60 3.46 -5.86 0.43
CA ALA A 60 4.04 -4.54 0.18
C ALA A 60 3.24 -3.40 0.84
N LEU A 61 1.91 -3.52 0.90
CA LEU A 61 1.05 -2.61 1.66
C LEU A 61 1.34 -2.71 3.17
N GLY A 62 1.54 -3.93 3.68
CA GLY A 62 1.93 -4.16 5.08
C GLY A 62 3.27 -3.50 5.43
N LEU A 63 4.27 -3.63 4.55
CA LEU A 63 5.56 -2.93 4.69
C LEU A 63 5.36 -1.41 4.74
N ALA A 64 4.48 -0.85 3.91
CA ALA A 64 4.18 0.58 3.93
C ALA A 64 3.53 1.06 5.23
N VAL A 65 2.62 0.28 5.82
CA VAL A 65 1.99 0.58 7.12
C VAL A 65 3.05 0.72 8.22
N ILE A 66 4.05 -0.16 8.22
CA ILE A 66 5.16 -0.16 9.17
C ILE A 66 6.31 0.79 8.78
N GLY A 67 6.16 1.54 7.68
CA GLY A 67 7.14 2.52 7.21
C GLY A 67 8.37 1.94 6.49
N ASP A 68 8.32 0.69 6.05
CA ASP A 68 9.40 0.04 5.31
C ASP A 68 9.26 0.25 3.78
N PRO A 69 10.24 0.93 3.12
CA PRO A 69 10.19 1.21 1.69
C PRO A 69 10.46 -0.01 0.80
N ALA A 70 10.83 -1.17 1.34
CA ALA A 70 11.16 -2.36 0.54
C ALA A 70 9.99 -2.86 -0.33
N GLY A 71 8.75 -2.48 0.00
CA GLY A 71 7.56 -2.77 -0.81
C GLY A 71 7.41 -1.92 -2.07
N ILE A 72 8.10 -0.77 -2.20
CA ILE A 72 7.91 0.20 -3.29
C ILE A 72 7.97 -0.42 -4.69
N PRO A 73 8.95 -1.29 -5.03
CA PRO A 73 8.99 -1.90 -6.37
C PRO A 73 7.71 -2.67 -6.70
N ILE A 74 7.14 -3.39 -5.74
CA ILE A 74 5.89 -4.14 -5.93
C ILE A 74 4.70 -3.20 -6.07
N LEU A 75 4.62 -2.14 -5.27
CA LEU A 75 3.55 -1.14 -5.36
C LEU A 75 3.53 -0.44 -6.72
N ARG A 76 4.71 -0.11 -7.28
CA ARG A 76 4.81 0.51 -8.61
C ARG A 76 4.34 -0.40 -9.74
N ARG A 77 4.59 -1.71 -9.64
CA ARG A 77 4.12 -2.70 -10.63
C ARG A 77 2.61 -2.72 -10.80
N VAL A 78 1.84 -2.37 -9.76
CA VAL A 78 0.36 -2.26 -9.82
C VAL A 78 -0.11 -1.23 -10.87
N PHE A 79 0.72 -0.23 -11.16
CA PHE A 79 0.45 0.78 -12.18
C PHE A 79 1.05 0.40 -13.53
N ASP A 80 2.25 -0.14 -13.52
CA ASP A 80 3.07 -0.32 -14.73
C ASP A 80 2.73 -1.61 -15.50
N GLU A 81 2.23 -2.65 -14.82
CA GLU A 81 1.96 -3.96 -15.43
C GLU A 81 0.48 -4.21 -15.70
N ARG A 82 0.14 -4.50 -16.96
CA ARG A 82 -1.24 -4.63 -17.46
C ARG A 82 -2.10 -5.70 -16.78
N MET A 83 -1.52 -6.67 -16.06
CA MET A 83 -2.27 -7.78 -15.43
C MET A 83 -1.84 -8.06 -13.99
N PHE A 84 -1.03 -7.17 -13.38
CA PHE A 84 -0.55 -7.36 -12.02
C PHE A 84 -1.61 -6.92 -11.01
N ALA A 85 -2.14 -7.88 -10.23
CA ALA A 85 -3.11 -7.65 -9.16
C ALA A 85 -4.34 -6.82 -9.59
N ILE A 86 -4.91 -7.11 -10.76
CA ILE A 86 -6.09 -6.40 -11.27
C ILE A 86 -7.39 -7.04 -10.78
N THR A 87 -8.12 -6.31 -9.94
CA THR A 87 -9.56 -6.53 -9.78
C THR A 87 -10.37 -5.54 -10.61
N ASN A 88 -11.59 -5.92 -10.98
CA ASN A 88 -12.57 -5.03 -11.64
C ASN A 88 -12.93 -3.80 -10.78
N SER A 89 -12.51 -3.75 -9.52
CA SER A 89 -12.84 -2.69 -8.56
C SER A 89 -11.85 -1.53 -8.53
N GLY A 90 -10.62 -1.72 -9.03
CA GLY A 90 -9.54 -0.71 -8.99
C GLY A 90 -8.92 -0.50 -7.61
N ASN A 91 -9.35 -1.25 -6.60
CA ASN A 91 -8.97 -1.03 -5.20
C ASN A 91 -7.46 -1.17 -4.95
N GLU A 92 -6.77 -2.07 -5.66
CA GLU A 92 -5.32 -2.26 -5.52
C GLU A 92 -4.54 -1.02 -5.94
N ARG A 93 -4.98 -0.31 -6.97
CA ARG A 93 -4.34 0.94 -7.41
C ARG A 93 -4.53 2.05 -6.39
N GLY A 94 -5.74 2.15 -5.81
CA GLY A 94 -6.00 3.07 -4.71
C GLY A 94 -5.12 2.77 -3.49
N ALA A 95 -5.06 1.50 -3.06
CA ALA A 95 -4.24 1.10 -1.91
C ALA A 95 -2.74 1.31 -2.18
N ALA A 96 -2.25 0.97 -3.37
CA ALA A 96 -0.87 1.20 -3.74
C ALA A 96 -0.53 2.70 -3.79
N ALA A 97 -1.43 3.56 -4.28
CA ALA A 97 -1.24 5.00 -4.29
C ALA A 97 -1.08 5.55 -2.86
N LEU A 98 -1.95 5.11 -1.95
CA LEU A 98 -1.92 5.53 -0.55
C LEU A 98 -0.65 5.03 0.17
N ALA A 99 -0.23 3.80 -0.08
CA ALA A 99 1.01 3.24 0.45
C ALA A 99 2.25 3.98 -0.04
N LEU A 100 2.32 4.34 -1.33
CA LEU A 100 3.41 5.13 -1.88
C LEU A 100 3.44 6.55 -1.28
N ALA A 101 2.28 7.14 -1.01
CA ALA A 101 2.19 8.42 -0.31
C ALA A 101 2.67 8.35 1.14
N LEU A 102 2.34 7.28 1.87
CA LEU A 102 2.85 7.05 3.23
C LEU A 102 4.37 6.88 3.30
N LEU A 103 4.96 6.32 2.25
CA LEU A 103 6.39 6.10 2.10
C LEU A 103 7.13 7.30 1.48
N ASP A 104 6.44 8.42 1.27
CA ASP A 104 6.99 9.63 0.63
C ASP A 104 7.61 9.38 -0.75
N ASP A 105 7.06 8.43 -1.53
CA ASP A 105 7.56 8.13 -2.87
C ASP A 105 7.09 9.15 -3.92
N LEU A 106 7.70 10.34 -3.90
CA LEU A 106 7.38 11.45 -4.81
C LEU A 106 7.54 11.09 -6.29
N ALA A 107 8.43 10.15 -6.62
CA ALA A 107 8.66 9.69 -7.99
C ALA A 107 7.44 8.97 -8.59
N SER A 108 6.46 8.59 -7.76
CA SER A 108 5.22 7.93 -8.20
C SER A 108 4.03 8.88 -8.36
N ILE A 109 4.20 10.19 -8.16
CA ILE A 109 3.08 11.14 -8.23
C ILE A 109 2.31 11.08 -9.57
N GLU A 110 3.02 11.00 -10.69
CA GLU A 110 2.40 10.89 -12.02
C GLU A 110 1.68 9.55 -12.22
N ARG A 111 2.18 8.47 -11.63
CA ARG A 111 1.48 7.17 -11.64
C ARG A 111 0.15 7.27 -10.90
N VAL A 112 0.15 7.93 -9.74
CA VAL A 112 -1.04 8.14 -8.92
C VAL A 112 -2.06 9.01 -9.65
N ARG A 113 -1.62 10.09 -10.32
CA ARG A 113 -2.50 10.95 -11.13
C ARG A 113 -3.21 10.20 -12.26
N GLY A 114 -2.54 9.21 -12.85
CA GLY A 114 -3.08 8.38 -13.92
C GLY A 114 -4.13 7.35 -13.49
N VAL A 115 -4.40 7.19 -12.18
CA VAL A 115 -5.35 6.20 -11.69
C VAL A 115 -6.79 6.64 -11.93
N ALA A 116 -7.59 5.75 -12.53
CA ALA A 116 -9.02 5.94 -12.65
C ALA A 116 -9.69 6.02 -11.26
N ARG A 117 -10.44 7.09 -11.00
CA ARG A 117 -11.16 7.32 -9.74
C ARG A 117 -12.49 6.58 -9.72
N ILE A 118 -12.44 5.28 -9.47
CA ILE A 118 -13.63 4.41 -9.35
C ILE A 118 -13.74 3.79 -7.96
N ASN A 119 -14.97 3.63 -7.45
CA ASN A 119 -15.25 2.96 -6.16
C ASN A 119 -14.36 3.48 -5.01
N LEU A 120 -13.82 2.57 -4.18
CA LEU A 120 -12.94 2.90 -3.04
C LEU A 120 -11.62 3.56 -3.50
N SER A 121 -11.18 3.29 -4.73
CA SER A 121 -9.95 3.87 -5.29
C SER A 121 -10.02 5.39 -5.40
N ALA A 122 -11.20 5.99 -5.59
CA ALA A 122 -11.33 7.45 -5.67
C ALA A 122 -10.84 8.11 -4.38
N SER A 123 -11.39 7.68 -3.23
CA SER A 123 -11.04 8.26 -1.93
C SER A 123 -9.58 8.05 -1.53
N PHE A 124 -8.98 6.92 -1.93
CA PHE A 124 -7.58 6.61 -1.62
C PHE A 124 -6.61 7.40 -2.49
N VAL A 125 -6.92 7.54 -3.78
CA VAL A 125 -6.10 8.33 -4.73
C VAL A 125 -6.10 9.80 -4.34
N ASP A 126 -7.26 10.37 -4.01
CA ASP A 126 -7.36 11.79 -3.66
C ASP A 126 -6.57 12.10 -2.36
N LEU A 127 -6.64 11.21 -1.36
CA LEU A 127 -5.84 11.34 -0.14
C LEU A 127 -4.33 11.17 -0.42
N ALA A 128 -3.95 10.20 -1.26
CA ALA A 128 -2.57 9.98 -1.66
C ALA A 128 -1.97 11.23 -2.33
N LEU A 129 -2.70 11.84 -3.28
CA LEU A 129 -2.28 13.08 -3.94
C LEU A 129 -2.18 14.24 -2.95
N ALA A 130 -3.15 14.39 -2.04
CA ALA A 130 -3.10 15.43 -1.03
C ALA A 130 -1.87 15.34 -0.10
N ILE A 131 -1.33 14.14 0.10
CA ILE A 131 -0.08 13.92 0.85
C ILE A 131 1.14 14.23 -0.03
N LEU A 132 1.22 13.64 -1.22
CA LEU A 132 2.37 13.76 -2.13
C LEU A 132 2.57 15.20 -2.63
N GLU A 133 1.50 15.89 -3.03
CA GLU A 133 1.56 17.25 -3.57
C GLU A 133 1.94 18.32 -2.53
N ARG A 134 1.77 18.02 -1.23
CA ARG A 134 2.23 18.90 -0.15
C ARG A 134 3.71 18.75 0.17
N ARG A 135 4.36 17.73 -0.40
CA ARG A 135 5.77 17.38 -0.18
C ARG A 135 6.65 17.64 -1.40
N ALA A 136 6.06 17.69 -2.60
CA ALA A 136 6.70 18.05 -3.86
C ALA A 136 6.91 19.56 -3.97
#